data_AF-A0A6B2UME2-F1
#
_entry.id   AF-A0A6B2UME2-F1
#
_cell.length_a   1.000
_cell.length_b   1.000
_cell.length_c   1.000
_cell.angle_alpha   90.00
_cell.angle_beta   90.00
_cell.angle_gamma   90.00
#
_symmetry.space_group_name_H-M   'P 1'
#
loop_
_entity.id
_entity.type
_entity.pdbx_description
1 polymer ?
#
loop_
_entity_poly.entity_id
_entity_poly.type
_entity_poly.pdbx_seq_one_letter_code
_entity_poly.pdbx_strand_id
1 'polypeptide(L)'
;MSTLPLTWLYVPGDRPARVEKALSAGADVVLVDLEDAVAPDGKEYARAAVAELLSSPVPVPVHVRVNHLDGPWGAHDVAALVGLPHLSGLRLPKSRGPEDVRRAAVACGGAPVPELYPILECPLGVERAFEVATAHPAVRGVALGEADLRAVLGVRGDAGLDHARGRVVLAA
;
A
#
# COMPACT_ATOMS: atom_id res chain seq x y z
N MET A 1 24.40 6.83 -1.13
CA MET A 1 23.36 7.85 -1.32
C MET A 1 22.07 7.09 -1.60
N SER A 2 21.07 7.18 -0.73
CA SER A 2 19.76 6.58 -1.05
C SER A 2 19.19 7.37 -2.23
N THR A 3 19.10 6.73 -3.39
CA THR A 3 18.45 7.32 -4.57
C THR A 3 16.96 7.37 -4.28
N LEU A 4 16.33 8.52 -4.54
CA LEU A 4 14.87 8.62 -4.48
C LEU A 4 14.28 7.56 -5.44
N PRO A 5 13.40 6.66 -4.97
CA PRO A 5 12.78 5.69 -5.86
C PRO A 5 11.95 6.41 -6.94
N LEU A 6 12.06 5.97 -8.18
CA LEU A 6 11.35 6.52 -9.34
C LEU A 6 10.32 5.52 -9.88
N THR A 7 10.56 4.22 -9.68
CA THR A 7 9.76 3.14 -10.27
C THR A 7 9.25 2.17 -9.20
N TRP A 8 7.93 1.97 -9.18
CA TRP A 8 7.25 0.98 -8.37
C TRP A 8 6.58 -0.04 -9.28
N LEU A 9 6.97 -1.31 -9.16
CA LEU A 9 6.42 -2.38 -9.98
C LEU A 9 5.40 -3.20 -9.18
N TYR A 10 4.13 -3.13 -9.58
CA TYR A 10 3.05 -3.89 -8.96
C TYR A 10 3.07 -5.36 -9.42
N VAL A 11 2.95 -6.28 -8.47
CA VAL A 11 2.81 -7.72 -8.71
C VAL A 11 1.82 -8.37 -7.75
N PRO A 12 1.01 -9.33 -8.20
CA PRO A 12 0.05 -10.01 -7.32
C PRO A 12 0.76 -11.02 -6.40
N GLY A 13 0.40 -11.01 -5.11
CA GLY A 13 1.04 -11.83 -4.07
C GLY A 13 0.72 -13.32 -4.16
N ASP A 14 -0.34 -13.71 -4.87
CA ASP A 14 -0.68 -15.12 -5.16
C ASP A 14 0.15 -15.71 -6.31
N ARG A 15 1.12 -14.97 -6.88
CA ARG A 15 1.97 -15.42 -8.00
C ARG A 15 3.47 -15.33 -7.68
N PRO A 16 4.03 -16.20 -6.82
CA PRO A 16 5.44 -16.12 -6.41
C PRO A 16 6.44 -16.01 -7.58
N ALA A 17 6.26 -16.80 -8.65
CA ALA A 17 7.11 -16.74 -9.84
C ALA A 17 7.10 -15.35 -10.53
N ARG A 18 5.99 -14.59 -10.45
CA ARG A 18 5.93 -13.21 -10.96
C ARG A 18 6.63 -12.23 -10.01
N VAL A 19 6.53 -12.48 -8.70
CA VAL A 19 7.22 -11.67 -7.69
C VAL A 19 8.73 -11.81 -7.83
N GLU A 20 9.26 -13.04 -7.96
CA GLU A 20 10.69 -13.31 -8.21
C GLU A 20 11.20 -12.60 -9.48
N LYS A 21 10.41 -12.65 -10.56
CA LYS A 21 10.74 -11.94 -11.80
C LYS A 21 10.75 -10.41 -11.59
N ALA A 22 9.82 -9.86 -10.82
CA ALA A 22 9.78 -8.43 -10.55
C ALA A 22 10.96 -7.95 -9.70
N LEU A 23 11.39 -8.74 -8.70
CA LEU A 23 12.57 -8.46 -7.88
C LEU A 23 13.86 -8.36 -8.70
N SER A 24 13.91 -8.99 -9.87
CA SER A 24 15.04 -8.96 -10.80
C SER A 24 14.82 -8.05 -12.02
N ALA A 25 13.69 -7.31 -12.08
CA ALA A 25 13.31 -6.52 -13.25
C ALA A 25 13.94 -5.11 -13.32
N GLY A 26 14.69 -4.71 -12.29
CA GLY A 26 15.35 -3.39 -12.22
C GLY A 26 14.44 -2.24 -11.75
N ALA A 27 13.30 -2.55 -11.13
CA ALA A 27 12.48 -1.55 -10.44
C ALA A 27 13.16 -1.09 -9.14
N ASP A 28 12.98 0.18 -8.75
CA ASP A 28 13.51 0.70 -7.49
C ASP A 28 12.79 0.08 -6.28
N VAL A 29 11.49 -0.22 -6.43
CA VAL A 29 10.65 -0.86 -5.43
C VAL A 29 9.72 -1.87 -6.09
N VAL A 30 9.60 -3.06 -5.50
CA VAL A 30 8.55 -4.02 -5.86
C VAL A 30 7.40 -3.89 -4.88
N LEU A 31 6.19 -3.71 -5.41
CA LEU A 31 4.98 -3.60 -4.62
C LEU A 31 4.15 -4.87 -4.82
N VAL A 32 4.10 -5.70 -3.78
CA VAL A 32 3.35 -6.94 -3.78
C VAL A 32 1.93 -6.69 -3.29
N ASP A 33 0.94 -7.06 -4.09
CA ASP A 33 -0.46 -6.79 -3.84
C ASP A 33 -1.16 -8.00 -3.20
N LEU A 34 -1.73 -7.81 -2.01
CA LEU A 34 -2.62 -8.79 -1.37
C LEU A 34 -4.10 -8.44 -1.58
N GLU A 35 -4.40 -7.32 -2.23
CA GLU A 35 -5.71 -6.71 -2.30
C GLU A 35 -6.39 -7.00 -3.65
N ASP A 36 -6.74 -6.01 -4.48
CA ASP A 36 -7.57 -6.20 -5.66
C ASP A 36 -6.99 -7.19 -6.71
N ALA A 37 -5.67 -7.40 -6.75
CA ALA A 37 -5.06 -8.37 -7.66
C ALA A 37 -5.13 -9.83 -7.18
N VAL A 38 -5.67 -10.08 -5.98
CA VAL A 38 -5.78 -11.41 -5.37
C VAL A 38 -7.26 -11.73 -5.10
N ALA A 39 -7.74 -12.86 -5.64
CA ALA A 39 -9.10 -13.34 -5.42
C ALA A 39 -9.33 -13.75 -3.95
N PRO A 40 -10.58 -13.71 -3.43
CA PRO A 40 -10.88 -14.00 -2.02
C PRO A 40 -10.35 -15.36 -1.51
N ASP A 41 -10.42 -16.39 -2.33
CA ASP A 41 -9.92 -17.75 -2.06
C ASP A 41 -8.38 -17.83 -2.05
N GLY A 42 -7.70 -16.91 -2.73
CA GLY A 42 -6.25 -16.80 -2.77
C GLY A 42 -5.64 -15.97 -1.63
N LYS A 43 -6.43 -15.29 -0.79
CA LYS A 43 -5.94 -14.33 0.21
C LYS A 43 -5.01 -14.94 1.24
N GLU A 44 -5.36 -16.11 1.75
CA GLU A 44 -4.57 -16.81 2.76
C GLU A 44 -3.22 -17.28 2.19
N TYR A 45 -3.26 -17.91 1.01
CA TYR A 45 -2.06 -18.33 0.29
C TYR A 45 -1.14 -17.15 -0.04
N ALA A 46 -1.68 -16.07 -0.61
CA ALA A 46 -0.90 -14.88 -0.95
C ALA A 46 -0.22 -14.27 0.28
N ARG A 47 -0.94 -14.15 1.41
CA ARG A 47 -0.36 -13.66 2.67
C ARG A 47 0.80 -14.53 3.13
N ALA A 48 0.62 -15.84 3.14
CA ALA A 48 1.66 -16.79 3.56
C ALA A 48 2.90 -16.70 2.65
N ALA A 49 2.70 -16.68 1.33
CA ALA A 49 3.79 -16.58 0.36
C ALA A 49 4.58 -15.27 0.50
N VAL A 50 3.91 -14.14 0.73
CA VAL A 50 4.57 -12.85 0.96
C VAL A 50 5.32 -12.82 2.28
N ALA A 51 4.77 -13.39 3.35
CA ALA A 51 5.46 -13.48 4.64
C ALA A 51 6.72 -14.36 4.55
N GLU A 52 6.65 -15.49 3.83
CA GLU A 52 7.79 -16.36 3.55
C GLU A 52 8.88 -15.61 2.76
N LEU A 53 8.50 -14.94 1.67
CA LEU A 53 9.41 -14.13 0.87
C LEU A 53 10.17 -13.09 1.72
N LEU A 54 9.44 -12.36 2.56
CA LEU A 54 9.98 -11.27 3.37
C LEU A 54 10.71 -11.74 4.64
N SER A 55 10.70 -13.04 4.91
CA SER A 55 11.55 -13.66 5.94
C SER A 55 12.98 -13.90 5.45
N SER A 56 13.23 -13.80 4.14
CA SER A 56 14.56 -13.96 3.52
C SER A 56 15.01 -12.68 2.80
N PRO A 57 16.32 -12.47 2.63
CA PRO A 57 16.83 -11.28 1.95
C PRO A 57 16.28 -11.11 0.52
N VAL A 58 15.84 -9.89 0.21
CA VAL A 58 15.37 -9.47 -1.12
C VAL A 58 16.32 -8.45 -1.73
N PRO A 59 16.50 -8.46 -3.07
CA PRO A 59 17.52 -7.62 -3.74
C PRO A 59 17.11 -6.13 -3.84
N VAL A 60 15.84 -5.81 -3.67
CA VAL A 60 15.27 -4.46 -3.76
C VAL A 60 14.23 -4.25 -2.66
N PRO A 61 13.96 -3.01 -2.23
CA PRO A 61 12.89 -2.71 -1.29
C PRO A 61 11.54 -3.30 -1.73
N VAL A 62 10.81 -3.90 -0.77
CA VAL A 62 9.49 -4.49 -1.00
C VAL A 62 8.43 -3.79 -0.18
N HIS A 63 7.44 -3.23 -0.87
CA HIS A 63 6.22 -2.73 -0.25
C HIS A 63 5.12 -3.77 -0.41
N VAL A 64 4.19 -3.82 0.54
CA VAL A 64 3.01 -4.70 0.45
C VAL A 64 1.74 -3.89 0.53
N ARG A 65 0.85 -4.03 -0.44
CA ARG A 65 -0.53 -3.52 -0.35
C ARG A 65 -1.38 -4.55 0.36
N VAL A 66 -1.74 -4.24 1.61
CA VAL A 66 -2.61 -5.08 2.44
C VAL A 66 -4.06 -4.91 2.02
N ASN A 67 -4.92 -5.83 2.43
CA ASN A 67 -6.36 -5.64 2.32
C ASN A 67 -6.83 -4.48 3.21
N HIS A 68 -7.95 -3.85 2.82
CA HIS A 68 -8.57 -2.80 3.62
C HIS A 68 -8.87 -3.28 5.06
N LEU A 69 -8.57 -2.44 6.05
CA LEU A 69 -8.62 -2.81 7.47
C LEU A 69 -10.03 -3.08 8.02
N ASP A 70 -11.07 -2.53 7.38
CA ASP A 70 -12.46 -2.85 7.77
C ASP A 70 -12.94 -4.18 7.17
N GLY A 71 -12.15 -4.78 6.26
CA GLY A 71 -12.42 -6.07 5.66
C GLY A 71 -11.92 -7.23 6.52
N PRO A 72 -12.30 -8.48 6.18
CA PRO A 72 -11.97 -9.65 6.98
C PRO A 72 -10.49 -10.06 6.91
N TRP A 73 -9.70 -9.48 6.00
CA TRP A 73 -8.30 -9.87 5.75
C TRP A 73 -7.26 -8.86 6.24
N GLY A 74 -7.60 -7.56 6.32
CA GLY A 74 -6.59 -6.51 6.51
C GLY A 74 -5.81 -6.63 7.82
N ALA A 75 -6.49 -6.91 8.94
CA ALA A 75 -5.83 -7.10 10.23
C ALA A 75 -4.90 -8.33 10.23
N HIS A 76 -5.28 -9.41 9.54
CA HIS A 76 -4.46 -10.62 9.41
C HIS A 76 -3.24 -10.37 8.52
N ASP A 77 -3.38 -9.56 7.47
CA ASP A 77 -2.25 -9.16 6.62
C ASP A 77 -1.23 -8.36 7.43
N VAL A 78 -1.66 -7.33 8.18
CA VAL A 78 -0.75 -6.53 9.01
C VAL A 78 -0.05 -7.41 10.06
N ALA A 79 -0.79 -8.28 10.75
CA ALA A 79 -0.22 -9.16 11.77
C ALA A 79 0.82 -10.15 11.20
N ALA A 80 0.63 -10.63 9.97
CA ALA A 80 1.59 -11.55 9.33
C ALA A 80 2.85 -10.84 8.80
N LEU A 81 2.77 -9.53 8.53
CA LEU A 81 3.85 -8.77 7.89
C LEU A 81 4.67 -7.95 8.89
N VAL A 82 4.07 -7.52 10.01
CA VAL A 82 4.74 -6.68 10.99
C VAL A 82 5.93 -7.40 11.62
N GLY A 83 7.07 -6.69 11.70
CA GLY A 83 8.31 -7.25 12.25
C GLY A 83 9.12 -8.11 11.27
N LEU A 84 8.64 -8.38 10.05
CA LEU A 84 9.45 -9.05 9.04
C LEU A 84 10.65 -8.19 8.62
N PRO A 85 11.87 -8.76 8.59
CA PRO A 85 13.11 -7.99 8.45
C PRO A 85 13.25 -7.30 7.09
N HIS A 86 12.54 -7.77 6.07
CA HIS A 86 12.66 -7.27 4.70
C HIS A 86 11.42 -6.52 4.20
N LEU A 87 10.43 -6.26 5.07
CA LEU A 87 9.32 -5.38 4.75
C LEU A 87 9.78 -3.92 4.73
N SER A 88 9.71 -3.26 3.58
CA SER A 88 10.11 -1.85 3.44
C SER A 88 8.95 -0.87 3.62
N GLY A 89 7.70 -1.30 3.47
CA GLY A 89 6.55 -0.46 3.76
C GLY A 89 5.19 -1.11 3.49
N LEU A 90 4.15 -0.62 4.15
CA LEU A 90 2.76 -1.04 3.94
C LEU A 90 2.00 0.02 3.15
N ARG A 91 1.27 -0.42 2.13
CA ARG A 91 0.36 0.41 1.35
C ARG A 91 -1.06 0.19 1.87
N LEU A 92 -1.72 1.25 2.31
CA LEU A 92 -3.04 1.18 2.92
C LEU A 92 -4.11 1.59 1.89
N PRO A 93 -4.81 0.64 1.26
CA PRO A 93 -5.85 0.97 0.27
C PRO A 93 -7.04 1.63 0.94
N LYS A 94 -7.89 2.26 0.13
CA LYS A 94 -9.22 2.79 0.49
C LYS A 94 -9.17 3.75 1.69
N SER A 95 -8.07 4.48 1.85
CA SER A 95 -7.90 5.42 2.96
C SER A 95 -8.84 6.61 2.80
N ARG A 96 -9.78 6.74 3.73
CA ARG A 96 -10.80 7.80 3.83
C ARG A 96 -10.40 8.88 4.83
N GLY A 97 -9.47 8.60 5.74
CA GLY A 97 -9.04 9.57 6.75
C GLY A 97 -7.91 9.10 7.67
N PRO A 98 -7.42 10.00 8.56
CA PRO A 98 -6.40 9.69 9.55
C PRO A 98 -6.74 8.49 10.45
N GLU A 99 -8.02 8.20 10.65
CA GLU A 99 -8.47 7.04 11.43
C GLU A 99 -7.98 5.73 10.81
N ASP A 100 -7.91 5.63 9.49
CA ASP A 100 -7.46 4.41 8.80
C ASP A 100 -5.96 4.16 9.04
N VAL A 101 -5.16 5.24 9.03
CA VAL A 101 -3.72 5.19 9.36
C VAL A 101 -3.51 4.79 10.82
N ARG A 102 -4.28 5.38 11.74
CA ARG A 102 -4.20 5.03 13.17
C ARG A 102 -4.61 3.58 13.42
N ARG A 103 -5.62 3.07 12.71
CA ARG A 103 -6.00 1.65 12.80
C ARG A 103 -4.88 0.73 12.30
N ALA A 104 -4.17 1.10 11.23
CA ALA A 104 -3.00 0.33 10.78
C ALA A 104 -1.91 0.26 11.87
N ALA A 105 -1.63 1.39 12.52
CA ALA A 105 -0.67 1.44 13.63
C ALA A 105 -1.11 0.59 14.83
N VAL A 106 -2.39 0.63 15.20
CA VAL A 106 -2.95 -0.23 16.28
C VAL A 106 -2.87 -1.72 15.90
N ALA A 107 -3.15 -2.06 14.64
CA ALA A 107 -3.07 -3.44 14.14
C ALA A 107 -1.65 -4.04 14.21
N CYS A 108 -0.61 -3.22 14.37
CA CYS A 108 0.76 -3.69 14.63
C CYS A 108 0.94 -4.31 16.02
N GLY A 109 -0.05 -4.21 16.93
CA GLY A 109 -0.04 -4.96 18.19
C GLY A 109 1.10 -4.60 19.15
N GLY A 110 1.63 -3.37 19.07
CA GLY A 110 2.76 -2.90 19.87
C GLY A 110 4.14 -3.17 19.26
N ALA A 111 4.22 -3.88 18.14
CA ALA A 111 5.44 -3.95 17.34
C ALA A 111 5.75 -2.59 16.69
N PRO A 112 7.01 -2.31 16.32
CA PRO A 112 7.36 -1.12 15.55
C PRO A 112 6.52 -1.02 14.27
N VAL A 113 5.86 0.13 14.09
CA VAL A 113 5.01 0.38 12.93
C VAL A 113 5.91 0.55 11.69
N PRO A 114 5.74 -0.26 10.63
CA PRO A 114 6.50 -0.09 9.39
C PRO A 114 6.14 1.23 8.71
N GLU A 115 6.92 1.65 7.72
CA GLU A 115 6.55 2.82 6.91
C GLU A 115 5.17 2.64 6.28
N LEU A 116 4.31 3.64 6.44
CA LEU A 116 2.93 3.62 5.96
C LEU A 116 2.80 4.53 4.75
N TYR A 117 2.09 4.03 3.75
CA TYR A 117 1.80 4.73 2.51
C TYR A 117 0.30 4.63 2.19
N PRO A 118 -0.53 5.52 2.74
CA PRO A 118 -1.96 5.56 2.44
C PRO A 118 -2.24 5.80 0.96
N ILE A 119 -3.24 5.12 0.41
CA ILE A 119 -3.73 5.32 -0.96
C ILE A 119 -5.10 6.00 -0.87
N LEU A 120 -5.19 7.21 -1.44
CA LEU A 120 -6.43 7.97 -1.54
C LEU A 120 -7.12 7.64 -2.85
N GLU A 121 -8.27 6.99 -2.75
CA GLU A 121 -8.99 6.47 -3.92
C GLU A 121 -10.50 6.66 -3.83
N CYS A 122 -10.92 7.56 -2.93
CA CYS A 122 -12.28 8.04 -2.83
C CYS A 122 -12.28 9.56 -2.57
N PRO A 123 -13.39 10.26 -2.86
CA PRO A 123 -13.46 11.72 -2.71
C PRO A 123 -13.16 12.18 -1.29
N LEU A 124 -13.68 11.46 -0.28
CA LEU A 124 -13.46 11.79 1.13
C LEU A 124 -11.97 11.70 1.51
N GLY A 125 -11.25 10.70 1.00
CA GLY A 125 -9.82 10.57 1.22
C GLY A 125 -9.02 11.73 0.62
N VAL A 126 -9.40 12.17 -0.57
CA VAL A 126 -8.78 13.34 -1.23
C VAL A 126 -9.02 14.63 -0.44
N GLU A 127 -10.25 14.89 0.00
CA GLU A 127 -10.57 16.06 0.83
C GLU A 127 -9.73 16.09 2.11
N ARG A 128 -9.59 14.92 2.76
CA ARG A 128 -8.86 14.74 4.04
C ARG A 128 -7.37 14.43 3.86
N ALA A 129 -6.78 14.68 2.69
CA ALA A 129 -5.42 14.24 2.37
C ALA A 129 -4.35 14.70 3.38
N PHE A 130 -4.39 15.96 3.82
CA PHE A 130 -3.43 16.49 4.80
C PHE A 130 -3.56 15.82 6.17
N GLU A 131 -4.79 15.55 6.61
CA GLU A 131 -5.02 14.81 7.86
C GLU A 131 -4.46 13.39 7.77
N VAL A 132 -4.63 12.72 6.63
CA VAL A 132 -4.05 11.39 6.38
C VAL A 132 -2.53 11.43 6.40
N ALA A 133 -1.92 12.39 5.69
CA ALA A 133 -0.46 12.54 5.60
C ALA A 133 0.19 12.79 6.97
N THR A 134 -0.50 13.49 7.86
CA THR A 134 0.00 13.87 9.20
C THR A 134 -0.51 12.97 10.33
N ALA A 135 -1.26 11.92 10.01
CA ALA A 135 -1.97 11.10 10.99
C ALA A 135 -1.04 10.32 11.93
N HIS A 136 0.17 9.99 11.49
CA HIS A 136 1.12 9.17 12.23
C HIS A 136 2.58 9.41 11.76
N PRO A 137 3.60 9.39 12.66
CA PRO A 137 5.00 9.58 12.27
C PRO A 137 5.57 8.55 11.28
N ALA A 138 4.93 7.38 11.18
CA ALA A 138 5.32 6.34 10.22
C ALA A 138 4.81 6.60 8.79
N VAL A 139 3.97 7.62 8.56
CA VAL A 139 3.56 7.97 7.20
C VAL A 139 4.74 8.58 6.46
N ARG A 140 5.11 7.99 5.32
CA ARG A 140 6.27 8.41 4.51
C ARG A 140 5.91 8.90 3.12
N GLY A 141 4.64 8.78 2.74
CA GLY A 141 4.09 9.37 1.53
C GLY A 141 2.62 8.99 1.37
N VAL A 142 1.93 9.70 0.49
CA VAL A 142 0.53 9.45 0.14
C VAL A 142 0.44 9.22 -1.36
N ALA A 143 -0.32 8.20 -1.77
CA ALA A 143 -0.54 7.86 -3.17
C ALA A 143 -1.98 8.18 -3.58
N LEU A 144 -2.19 8.43 -4.87
CA LEU A 144 -3.52 8.60 -5.46
C LEU A 144 -3.89 7.35 -6.26
N GLY A 145 -4.96 6.66 -5.86
CA GLY A 145 -5.53 5.55 -6.60
C GLY A 145 -6.48 6.06 -7.67
N GLU A 146 -5.93 6.45 -8.84
CA GLU A 146 -6.71 7.14 -9.87
C GLU A 146 -7.83 6.30 -10.49
N ALA A 147 -7.62 4.99 -10.65
CA ALA A 147 -8.59 4.10 -11.30
C ALA A 147 -9.90 4.02 -10.49
N ASP A 148 -9.78 3.74 -9.19
CA ASP A 148 -10.91 3.67 -8.28
C ASP A 148 -11.53 5.06 -8.05
N LEU A 149 -10.71 6.11 -7.91
CA LEU A 149 -11.23 7.46 -7.78
C LEU A 149 -12.07 7.88 -9.00
N ARG A 150 -11.62 7.56 -10.22
CA ARG A 150 -12.39 7.80 -11.45
C ARG A 150 -13.71 7.04 -11.46
N ALA A 151 -13.68 5.77 -11.06
CA ALA A 151 -14.87 4.93 -11.00
C ALA A 151 -15.91 5.53 -10.04
N VAL A 152 -15.48 5.98 -8.86
CA VAL A 152 -16.35 6.61 -7.85
C VAL A 152 -16.88 7.97 -8.29
N LEU A 153 -16.06 8.79 -8.94
CA LEU A 153 -16.44 10.14 -9.39
C LEU A 153 -17.23 10.16 -10.71
N GLY A 154 -17.26 9.05 -11.46
CA GLY A 154 -17.80 9.02 -12.82
C GLY A 154 -16.98 9.83 -13.84
N VAL A 155 -15.71 10.10 -13.55
CA VAL A 155 -14.81 10.90 -14.39
C VAL A 155 -14.20 10.06 -15.50
N ARG A 156 -14.40 10.47 -16.75
CA ARG A 156 -13.83 9.80 -17.94
C ARG A 156 -12.61 10.50 -18.52
N GLY A 157 -12.56 11.83 -18.42
CA GLY A 157 -11.46 12.65 -18.95
C GLY A 157 -10.30 12.75 -17.96
N ASP A 158 -9.07 12.90 -18.46
CA ASP A 158 -7.88 12.94 -17.60
C ASP A 158 -7.88 14.15 -16.64
N ALA A 159 -8.17 15.34 -17.18
CA ALA A 159 -8.20 16.60 -16.44
C ALA A 159 -9.20 16.61 -15.28
N GLY A 160 -10.17 15.68 -15.24
CA GLY A 160 -11.11 15.55 -14.14
C GLY A 160 -10.45 15.14 -12.81
N LEU A 161 -9.18 14.72 -12.82
CA LEU A 161 -8.41 14.43 -11.60
C LEU A 161 -7.39 15.50 -11.23
N ASP A 162 -7.27 16.61 -11.96
CA ASP A 162 -6.22 17.61 -11.72
C ASP A 162 -6.31 18.21 -10.31
N HIS A 163 -7.52 18.47 -9.82
CA HIS A 163 -7.74 18.90 -8.45
C HIS A 163 -7.26 17.86 -7.43
N ALA A 164 -7.60 16.58 -7.63
CA ALA A 164 -7.19 15.50 -6.74
C ALA A 164 -5.67 15.33 -6.72
N ARG A 165 -5.01 15.36 -7.89
CA ARG A 165 -3.55 15.30 -8.01
C ARG A 165 -2.89 16.46 -7.27
N GLY A 166 -3.33 17.69 -7.53
CA GLY A 166 -2.81 18.88 -6.84
C GLY A 166 -3.01 18.83 -5.33
N ARG A 167 -4.19 18.38 -4.89
CA ARG A 167 -4.52 18.23 -3.47
C ARG A 167 -3.62 17.23 -2.75
N VAL A 168 -3.33 16.08 -3.39
CA VAL A 168 -2.43 15.05 -2.85
C VAL A 168 -0.98 15.55 -2.80
N VAL A 169 -0.50 16.21 -3.86
CA VAL A 169 0.86 16.79 -3.89
C VAL A 169 1.05 17.84 -2.80
N LEU A 170 0.03 18.68 -2.52
CA LEU A 170 0.10 19.67 -1.43
C LEU A 170 0.02 19.04 -0.03
N ALA A 171 -0.52 17.82 0.08
CA ALA A 171 -0.69 17.14 1.35
C ALA A 171 0.50 16.28 1.75
N ALA A 172 1.19 15.68 0.77
CA ALA A 172 2.34 14.80 0.94
C ALA A 172 3.59 15.57 1.39
#